data_AF-A0A7X9F569-F1
#
_entry.id   AF-A0A7X9F569-F1
#
_cell.length_a   1.000
_cell.length_b   1.000
_cell.length_c   1.000
_cell.angle_alpha   90.00
_cell.angle_beta   90.00
_cell.angle_gamma   90.00
#
_symmetry.space_group_name_H-M   'P 1'
#
loop_
_entity.id
_entity.type
_entity.pdbx_description
1 polymer ?
#
loop_
_entity_poly.entity_id
_entity_poly.type
_entity_poly.pdbx_seq_one_letter_code
_entity_poly.pdbx_strand_id
1 'polypeptide(L)'
;MEKLIITPKTKIYDLLESFPELEDLLVEAAPEFKKLRNPVLRKTITRITNISQAATIGGLNVEELVKRLREKVGQGNIDQIDETGTKYTTTCPDWFRKEAVVKTIDIREMLNRDEQPVHEVLASAKKLGENEILEIIAPFIPAPLLDKTLSLEYKHWLDKKSEGEYRVYFRK
;
A
#
# COMPACT_ATOMS: atom_id res chain seq x y z
N MET A 1 5.65 3.50 -21.17
CA MET A 1 6.34 4.27 -20.13
C MET A 1 5.64 3.97 -18.81
N GLU A 2 6.34 3.29 -17.90
CA GLU A 2 5.80 2.98 -16.56
C GLU A 2 5.53 4.30 -15.83
N LYS A 3 4.26 4.57 -15.51
CA LYS A 3 3.89 5.74 -14.70
C LYS A 3 4.42 5.50 -13.28
N LEU A 4 5.20 6.46 -12.76
CA LEU A 4 5.65 6.47 -11.37
C LEU A 4 4.43 6.30 -10.45
N ILE A 5 4.46 5.31 -9.58
CA ILE A 5 3.41 5.07 -8.60
C ILE A 5 3.70 5.94 -7.37
N ILE A 6 2.74 6.78 -6.98
CA ILE A 6 2.89 7.69 -5.86
C ILE A 6 2.70 6.89 -4.56
N THR A 7 3.71 6.83 -3.72
CA THR A 7 3.69 6.14 -2.41
C THR A 7 4.21 7.07 -1.33
N PRO A 8 3.91 6.81 -0.05
CA PRO A 8 4.46 7.56 1.07
C PRO A 8 6.00 7.67 1.02
N LYS A 9 6.68 6.64 0.52
CA LYS A 9 8.14 6.59 0.34
C LYS A 9 8.64 7.25 -0.95
N THR A 10 7.78 7.62 -1.89
CA THR A 10 8.18 8.33 -3.11
C THR A 10 8.87 9.65 -2.72
N LYS A 11 10.03 9.90 -3.33
CA LYS A 11 10.73 11.16 -3.14
C LYS A 11 10.02 12.29 -3.86
N ILE A 12 9.99 13.46 -3.24
CA ILE A 12 9.37 14.65 -3.85
C ILE A 12 10.07 15.02 -5.16
N TYR A 13 11.38 14.75 -5.27
CA TYR A 13 12.13 14.97 -6.51
C TYR A 13 11.56 14.14 -7.66
N ASP A 14 11.51 12.81 -7.50
CA ASP A 14 10.97 11.89 -8.50
C ASP A 14 9.50 12.16 -8.81
N LEU A 15 8.72 12.53 -7.80
CA LEU A 15 7.32 12.94 -7.92
C LEU A 15 7.17 14.15 -8.85
N LEU A 16 7.91 15.23 -8.60
CA LEU A 16 7.81 16.47 -9.38
C LEU A 16 8.49 16.39 -10.74
N GLU A 17 9.44 15.47 -10.93
CA GLU A 17 9.97 15.15 -12.27
C GLU A 17 8.94 14.40 -13.11
N SER A 18 8.20 13.47 -12.51
CA SER A 18 7.16 12.69 -13.21
C SER A 18 5.84 13.45 -13.37
N PHE A 19 5.50 14.30 -12.39
CA PHE A 19 4.22 15.00 -12.28
C PHE A 19 4.43 16.45 -11.80
N PRO A 20 4.90 17.36 -12.69
CA PRO A 20 5.16 18.75 -12.32
C PRO A 20 3.90 19.51 -11.89
N GLU A 21 2.72 19.07 -12.32
CA GLU A 21 1.41 19.63 -11.94
C GLU A 21 1.05 19.44 -10.45
N LEU A 22 1.75 18.53 -9.75
CA LEU A 22 1.52 18.30 -8.32
C LEU A 22 2.19 19.36 -7.42
N GLU A 23 3.04 20.23 -7.99
CA GLU A 23 3.73 21.29 -7.24
C GLU A 23 2.73 22.25 -6.58
N ASP A 24 1.73 22.73 -7.33
CA ASP A 24 0.70 23.63 -6.80
C ASP A 24 -0.13 22.94 -5.71
N LEU A 25 -0.45 21.65 -5.87
CA LEU A 25 -1.22 20.88 -4.89
C LEU A 25 -0.45 20.71 -3.56
N LEU A 26 0.87 20.47 -3.63
CA LEU A 26 1.71 20.44 -2.43
C LEU A 26 1.71 21.81 -1.74
N VAL A 27 1.86 22.89 -2.49
CA VAL A 27 1.85 24.27 -1.95
C VAL A 27 0.50 24.64 -1.33
N GLU A 28 -0.61 24.17 -1.90
CA GLU A 28 -1.95 24.32 -1.32
C GLU A 28 -2.12 23.47 -0.04
N ALA A 29 -1.55 22.27 -0.01
CA ALA A 29 -1.68 21.36 1.13
C ALA A 29 -0.95 21.89 2.37
N ALA A 30 0.28 22.40 2.24
CA ALA A 30 0.93 23.12 3.32
C ALA A 30 1.78 24.30 2.83
N PRO A 31 1.71 25.46 3.50
CA PRO A 31 2.47 26.66 3.12
C PRO A 31 3.99 26.45 3.20
N GLU A 32 4.46 25.46 3.95
CA GLU A 32 5.87 25.08 4.04
C GLU A 32 6.45 24.59 2.72
N PHE A 33 5.61 24.00 1.86
CA PHE A 33 5.99 23.58 0.51
C PHE A 33 6.26 24.77 -0.43
N LYS A 34 5.88 26.02 -0.09
CA LYS A 34 6.27 27.21 -0.87
C LYS A 34 7.79 27.34 -1.03
N LYS A 35 8.56 26.84 -0.05
CA LYS A 35 10.03 26.82 -0.10
C LYS A 35 10.56 25.95 -1.24
N LEU A 36 9.77 25.00 -1.76
CA LEU A 36 10.10 24.18 -2.93
C LEU A 36 10.09 24.95 -4.25
N ARG A 37 9.44 26.12 -4.32
CA ARG A 37 9.46 26.97 -5.52
C ARG A 37 10.81 27.64 -5.75
N ASN A 38 11.66 27.73 -4.72
CA ASN A 38 13.01 28.26 -4.87
C ASN A 38 13.92 27.20 -5.52
N PRO A 39 14.46 27.44 -6.73
CA PRO A 39 15.18 26.42 -7.50
C PRO A 39 16.44 25.87 -6.80
N VAL A 40 17.04 26.65 -5.90
CA VAL A 40 18.22 26.25 -5.13
C VAL A 40 17.82 25.30 -3.99
N LEU A 41 16.77 25.64 -3.24
CA LEU A 41 16.23 24.80 -2.16
C LEU A 41 15.56 23.54 -2.72
N ARG A 42 14.92 23.66 -3.89
CA ARG A 42 14.28 22.56 -4.61
C ARG A 42 15.23 21.40 -4.85
N LYS A 43 16.43 21.66 -5.36
CA LYS A 43 17.39 20.58 -5.68
C LYS A 43 17.92 19.85 -4.44
N THR A 44 18.02 20.54 -3.31
CA THR A 44 18.65 20.01 -2.10
C THR A 44 17.65 19.26 -1.22
N ILE A 45 16.45 19.81 -1.02
CA ILE A 45 15.46 19.27 -0.08
C ILE A 45 14.64 18.14 -0.73
N THR A 46 14.28 18.26 -2.00
CA THR A 46 13.39 17.26 -2.65
C THR A 46 14.08 15.92 -2.93
N ARG A 47 15.42 15.89 -3.02
CA ARG A 47 16.20 14.65 -3.25
C ARG A 47 16.29 13.74 -2.03
N ILE A 48 16.10 14.31 -0.85
CA ILE A 48 16.28 13.64 0.45
C ILE A 48 14.94 13.40 1.13
N THR A 49 13.92 14.23 0.83
CA THR A 49 12.61 14.19 1.47
C THR A 49 11.62 13.34 0.67
N ASN A 50 11.01 12.35 1.32
CA ASN A 50 9.87 11.60 0.79
C ASN A 50 8.52 12.23 1.20
N ILE A 51 7.42 11.79 0.59
CA ILE A 51 6.08 12.33 0.85
C ILE A 51 5.71 12.19 2.34
N SER A 52 6.01 11.06 2.99
CA SER A 52 5.75 10.88 4.43
C SER A 52 6.42 11.94 5.28
N GLN A 53 7.72 12.16 5.07
CA GLN A 53 8.50 13.15 5.82
C GLN A 53 7.99 14.57 5.56
N ALA A 54 7.62 14.85 4.32
CA ALA A 54 7.05 16.13 3.94
C ALA A 54 5.70 16.39 4.60
N ALA A 55 4.83 15.37 4.67
CA ALA A 55 3.56 15.46 5.38
C ALA A 55 3.77 15.68 6.88
N THR A 56 4.70 14.95 7.51
CA THR A 56 5.04 15.15 8.93
C THR A 56 5.55 16.57 9.21
N ILE A 57 6.45 17.10 8.37
CA ILE A 57 6.97 18.46 8.51
C ILE A 57 5.83 19.48 8.36
N GLY A 58 4.96 19.30 7.36
CA GLY A 58 3.83 20.17 7.08
C GLY A 58 2.62 20.00 8.02
N GLY A 59 2.70 19.13 9.04
CA GLY A 59 1.59 18.84 9.94
C GLY A 59 0.38 18.17 9.28
N LEU A 60 0.59 17.47 8.15
CA LEU A 60 -0.44 16.80 7.37
C LEU A 60 -0.50 15.30 7.65
N ASN A 61 -1.68 14.71 7.48
CA ASN A 61 -1.82 13.26 7.46
C ASN A 61 -1.22 12.69 6.15
N VAL A 62 -0.30 11.74 6.30
CA VAL A 62 0.44 11.11 5.17
C VAL A 62 -0.50 10.44 4.18
N GLU A 63 -1.47 9.68 4.68
CA GLU A 63 -2.42 8.93 3.85
C GLU A 63 -3.31 9.88 3.06
N GLU A 64 -3.80 10.95 3.70
CA GLU A 64 -4.62 11.95 3.04
C GLU A 64 -3.84 12.70 1.94
N LEU A 65 -2.58 13.05 2.19
CA LEU A 65 -1.74 13.72 1.19
C LEU A 65 -1.48 12.81 -0.02
N VAL A 66 -1.12 11.56 0.22
CA VAL A 66 -0.88 10.58 -0.85
C VAL A 66 -2.16 10.34 -1.65
N LYS A 67 -3.31 10.24 -0.99
CA LYS A 67 -4.61 10.10 -1.66
C LYS A 67 -4.89 11.30 -2.58
N ARG A 68 -4.78 12.54 -2.08
CA ARG A 68 -5.01 13.75 -2.89
C ARG A 68 -4.06 13.84 -4.10
N LEU A 69 -2.78 13.52 -3.90
CA LEU A 69 -1.79 13.48 -4.98
C LEU A 69 -2.17 12.43 -6.03
N ARG A 70 -2.57 11.23 -5.60
CA ARG A 70 -3.02 10.14 -6.48
C ARG A 70 -4.28 10.52 -7.26
N GLU A 71 -5.29 11.09 -6.61
CA GLU A 71 -6.54 11.52 -7.26
C GLU A 71 -6.26 12.49 -8.42
N LYS A 72 -5.35 13.45 -8.20
CA LYS A 72 -4.99 14.46 -9.20
C LYS A 72 -4.39 13.85 -10.48
N VAL A 73 -3.55 12.83 -10.36
CA VAL A 73 -2.89 12.17 -11.52
C VAL A 73 -3.68 10.97 -12.07
N GLY A 74 -4.92 10.77 -11.64
CA GLY A 74 -5.76 9.63 -12.03
C GLY A 74 -5.31 8.29 -11.43
N GLN A 75 -4.49 8.33 -10.38
CA GLN A 75 -4.13 7.19 -9.53
C GLN A 75 -5.09 7.03 -8.32
N GLY A 76 -6.20 7.77 -8.28
CA GLY A 76 -7.17 7.71 -7.17
C GLY A 76 -7.83 6.34 -6.98
N ASN A 77 -7.93 5.51 -8.03
CA ASN A 77 -8.38 4.12 -7.91
C ASN A 77 -7.31 3.19 -7.34
N ILE A 78 -6.06 3.67 -7.17
CA ILE A 78 -5.00 2.93 -6.52
C ILE A 78 -5.01 3.25 -5.01
N ASP A 79 -6.17 3.03 -4.40
CA ASP A 79 -6.44 3.21 -2.97
C ASP A 79 -5.67 2.18 -2.09
N GLN A 80 -4.88 1.30 -2.71
CA GLN A 80 -4.48 0.02 -2.09
C GLN A 80 -3.04 -0.40 -2.41
N ILE A 81 -2.14 0.58 -2.54
CA ILE A 81 -0.68 0.34 -2.56
C ILE A 81 -0.18 0.62 -1.15
N ASP A 82 0.57 -0.32 -0.57
CA ASP A 82 1.24 -0.14 0.72
C ASP A 82 2.20 1.06 0.73
N GLU A 83 2.67 1.45 1.93
CA GLU A 83 3.76 2.41 2.11
C GLU A 83 4.99 2.13 1.23
N THR A 84 5.19 0.87 0.81
CA THR A 84 6.32 0.40 0.00
C THR A 84 6.17 0.56 -1.52
N GLY A 85 4.97 0.77 -2.08
CA GLY A 85 4.79 0.74 -3.54
C GLY A 85 4.34 -0.58 -4.15
N THR A 86 4.06 -1.59 -3.33
CA THR A 86 3.60 -2.89 -3.81
C THR A 86 2.16 -2.82 -4.30
N LYS A 87 1.93 -3.14 -5.58
CA LYS A 87 0.57 -3.27 -6.15
C LYS A 87 -0.10 -4.51 -5.56
N TYR A 88 -1.16 -4.32 -4.77
CA TYR A 88 -2.01 -5.43 -4.36
C TYR A 88 -3.14 -5.65 -5.37
N THR A 89 -3.45 -6.91 -5.63
CA THR A 89 -4.62 -7.27 -6.43
C THR A 89 -5.85 -7.11 -5.55
N THR A 90 -6.75 -6.20 -5.92
CA THR A 90 -7.91 -5.87 -5.07
C THR A 90 -9.23 -6.04 -5.80
N THR A 91 -9.18 -6.05 -7.14
CA THR A 91 -10.24 -6.55 -7.97
C THR A 91 -10.34 -8.06 -7.81
N CYS A 92 -11.56 -8.58 -7.63
CA CYS A 92 -11.83 -10.01 -7.58
C CYS A 92 -11.21 -10.69 -8.81
N PRO A 93 -10.22 -11.58 -8.63
CA PRO A 93 -9.59 -12.24 -9.76
C PRO A 93 -10.40 -13.47 -10.18
N ASP A 94 -10.25 -13.87 -11.44
CA ASP A 94 -10.98 -15.00 -12.04
C ASP A 94 -10.68 -16.35 -11.36
N TRP A 95 -9.52 -16.44 -10.72
CA TRP A 95 -9.10 -17.63 -9.99
C TRP A 95 -9.75 -17.77 -8.60
N PHE A 96 -10.38 -16.71 -8.07
CA PHE A 96 -11.02 -16.74 -6.77
C PHE A 96 -12.33 -17.53 -6.84
N ARG A 97 -12.44 -18.55 -6.00
CA ARG A 97 -13.66 -19.32 -5.81
C ARG A 97 -13.91 -19.49 -4.33
N LYS A 98 -15.06 -19.03 -3.84
CA LYS A 98 -15.42 -19.14 -2.43
C LYS A 98 -15.44 -20.60 -1.95
N GLU A 99 -15.81 -21.53 -2.82
CA GLU A 99 -15.82 -22.98 -2.56
C GLU A 99 -14.42 -23.58 -2.43
N ALA A 100 -13.40 -22.92 -2.99
CA ALA A 100 -12.01 -23.36 -2.90
C ALA A 100 -11.31 -22.85 -1.62
N VAL A 101 -12.00 -22.05 -0.80
CA VAL A 101 -11.47 -21.59 0.49
C VAL A 101 -11.50 -22.76 1.47
N VAL A 102 -10.35 -23.39 1.66
CA VAL A 102 -10.23 -24.59 2.52
C VAL A 102 -9.95 -24.23 3.97
N LYS A 103 -9.42 -23.04 4.22
CA LYS A 103 -9.08 -22.58 5.57
C LYS A 103 -9.21 -21.07 5.67
N THR A 104 -9.67 -20.62 6.84
CA THR A 104 -9.76 -19.20 7.22
C THR A 104 -8.95 -18.98 8.49
N ILE A 105 -8.14 -17.93 8.53
CA ILE A 105 -7.34 -17.55 9.70
C ILE A 105 -7.68 -16.10 10.06
N ASP A 106 -8.24 -15.90 11.25
CA ASP A 106 -8.45 -14.55 11.77
C ASP A 106 -7.24 -14.12 12.60
N ILE A 107 -6.45 -13.20 12.05
CA ILE A 107 -5.24 -12.70 12.70
C ILE A 107 -5.52 -11.52 13.62
N ARG A 108 -6.75 -11.00 13.66
CA ARG A 108 -7.14 -9.90 14.56
C ARG A 108 -6.98 -10.33 16.02
N GLU A 109 -7.46 -11.52 16.36
CA GLU A 109 -7.34 -12.06 17.72
C GLU A 109 -5.88 -12.34 18.09
N MET A 110 -5.10 -12.89 17.15
CA MET A 110 -3.67 -13.16 17.38
C MET A 110 -2.89 -11.87 17.67
N LEU A 111 -3.13 -10.84 16.86
CA LEU A 111 -2.51 -9.52 17.05
C LEU A 111 -2.93 -8.87 18.37
N ASN A 112 -4.19 -9.04 18.79
CA ASN A 112 -4.67 -8.58 20.10
C ASN A 112 -3.99 -9.30 21.29
N ARG A 113 -3.39 -10.47 21.06
CA ARG A 113 -2.68 -11.28 22.06
C ARG A 113 -1.15 -11.15 21.96
N ASP A 114 -0.65 -10.18 21.18
CA ASP A 114 0.79 -10.03 20.85
C ASP A 114 1.41 -11.26 20.16
N GLU A 115 0.59 -12.13 19.56
CA GLU A 115 1.05 -13.30 18.82
C GLU A 115 1.39 -12.94 17.37
N GLN A 116 2.41 -13.59 16.81
CA GLN A 116 2.87 -13.35 15.43
C GLN A 116 2.16 -14.30 14.45
N PRO A 117 1.15 -13.84 13.68
CA PRO A 117 0.36 -14.70 12.79
C PRO A 117 1.12 -15.22 11.57
N VAL A 118 2.29 -14.63 11.28
CA VAL A 118 3.05 -14.90 10.06
C VAL A 118 3.43 -16.36 9.91
N HIS A 119 3.87 -17.01 10.99
CA HIS A 119 4.27 -18.41 10.95
C HIS A 119 3.10 -19.34 10.67
N GLU A 120 1.95 -19.10 11.29
CA GLU A 120 0.75 -19.91 11.12
C GLU A 120 0.16 -19.78 9.71
N VAL A 121 0.11 -18.54 9.21
CA VAL A 121 -0.33 -18.25 7.86
C VAL A 121 0.56 -18.94 6.83
N LEU A 122 1.88 -18.80 6.94
CA LEU A 122 2.80 -19.41 5.98
C LEU A 122 2.79 -20.94 6.08
N ALA A 123 2.68 -21.50 7.28
CA ALA A 123 2.54 -22.94 7.46
C ALA A 123 1.25 -23.47 6.82
N SER A 124 0.15 -22.72 6.91
CA SER A 124 -1.12 -23.06 6.28
C SER A 124 -1.07 -22.88 4.76
N ALA A 125 -0.45 -21.80 4.28
CA ALA A 125 -0.26 -21.52 2.85
C ALA A 125 0.59 -22.61 2.17
N LYS A 126 1.64 -23.10 2.85
CA LYS A 126 2.46 -24.22 2.34
C LYS A 126 1.71 -25.55 2.23
N LYS A 127 0.68 -25.74 3.06
CA LYS A 127 -0.18 -26.94 3.03
C LYS A 127 -1.25 -26.88 1.95
N LEU A 128 -1.45 -25.73 1.30
CA LEU A 128 -2.40 -25.59 0.20
C LEU A 128 -1.97 -26.46 -0.98
N GLY A 129 -2.92 -27.24 -1.49
CA GLY A 129 -2.85 -27.95 -2.75
C GLY A 129 -3.06 -27.03 -3.97
N GLU A 130 -2.97 -27.63 -5.16
CA GLU A 130 -3.28 -26.92 -6.40
C GLU A 130 -4.77 -26.56 -6.45
N ASN A 131 -5.08 -25.27 -6.58
CA ASN A 131 -6.43 -24.68 -6.56
C ASN A 131 -7.04 -24.43 -5.17
N GLU A 132 -6.36 -24.70 -4.07
CA GLU A 132 -6.87 -24.35 -2.74
C GLU A 132 -6.57 -22.88 -2.40
N ILE A 133 -7.48 -22.26 -1.65
CA ILE A 133 -7.38 -20.86 -1.22
C ILE A 133 -7.36 -20.80 0.31
N LEU A 134 -6.44 -20.00 0.85
CA LEU A 134 -6.41 -19.61 2.25
C LEU A 134 -6.99 -18.21 2.40
N GLU A 135 -8.03 -18.05 3.22
CA GLU A 135 -8.57 -16.75 3.61
C GLU A 135 -7.89 -16.29 4.91
N ILE A 136 -7.60 -14.99 4.98
CA ILE A 136 -7.04 -14.32 6.15
C ILE A 136 -7.86 -13.09 6.45
N ILE A 137 -8.23 -12.91 7.71
CA ILE A 137 -8.95 -11.72 8.17
C ILE A 137 -7.99 -10.92 9.04
N ALA A 138 -7.71 -9.68 8.63
CA ALA A 138 -6.76 -8.79 9.25
C ALA A 138 -7.40 -7.43 9.60
N PRO A 139 -6.96 -6.78 10.69
CA PRO A 139 -7.48 -5.47 11.06
C PRO A 139 -6.91 -4.34 10.18
N PHE A 140 -5.82 -4.60 9.47
CA PHE A 140 -5.15 -3.71 8.54
C PHE A 140 -4.50 -4.54 7.42
N ILE A 141 -3.95 -3.87 6.40
CA ILE A 141 -3.28 -4.52 5.27
C ILE A 141 -2.02 -5.26 5.77
N PRO A 142 -1.95 -6.60 5.66
CA PRO A 142 -0.80 -7.34 6.19
C PRO A 142 0.34 -7.36 5.16
N ALA A 143 0.98 -6.20 4.95
CA ALA A 143 2.07 -6.04 3.99
C ALA A 143 3.18 -7.11 4.11
N PRO A 144 3.63 -7.52 5.32
CA PRO A 144 4.66 -8.55 5.47
C PRO A 144 4.24 -9.93 4.93
N LEU A 145 2.94 -10.25 5.01
CA LEU A 145 2.41 -11.49 4.45
C LEU A 145 2.39 -11.41 2.93
N LEU A 146 1.88 -10.31 2.39
CA LEU A 146 1.78 -10.08 0.95
C LEU A 146 3.16 -10.13 0.27
N ASP A 147 4.15 -9.42 0.80
CA ASP A 147 5.53 -9.41 0.30
C ASP A 147 6.18 -10.81 0.33
N LYS A 148 5.97 -11.58 1.41
CA LYS A 148 6.44 -12.97 1.48
C LYS A 148 5.75 -13.86 0.46
N THR A 149 4.43 -13.72 0.29
CA THR A 149 3.69 -14.54 -0.69
C THR A 149 4.07 -14.22 -2.13
N LEU A 150 4.31 -12.95 -2.44
CA LEU A 150 4.86 -12.49 -3.72
C LEU A 150 6.24 -13.10 -4.00
N SER A 151 7.12 -13.09 -2.99
CA SER A 151 8.46 -13.71 -3.09
C SER A 151 8.41 -15.23 -3.29
N LEU A 152 7.30 -15.87 -2.91
CA LEU A 152 7.06 -17.29 -3.08
C LEU A 152 6.21 -17.61 -4.32
N GLU A 153 5.97 -16.62 -5.19
CA GLU A 153 5.16 -16.72 -6.42
C GLU A 153 3.68 -17.07 -6.21
N TYR A 154 3.17 -16.90 -4.99
CA TYR A 154 1.74 -17.12 -4.70
C TYR A 154 0.90 -15.98 -5.28
N LYS A 155 -0.28 -16.34 -5.76
CA LYS A 155 -1.33 -15.38 -6.10
C LYS A 155 -1.98 -14.88 -4.83
N HIS A 156 -2.24 -13.58 -4.78
CA HIS A 156 -2.94 -12.96 -3.67
C HIS A 156 -4.10 -12.10 -4.18
N TRP A 157 -5.14 -11.98 -3.37
CA TRP A 157 -6.22 -11.01 -3.58
C TRP A 157 -6.59 -10.39 -2.23
N LEU A 158 -6.66 -9.07 -2.19
CA LEU A 158 -7.01 -8.29 -1.02
C LEU A 158 -8.39 -7.65 -1.23
N ASP A 159 -9.35 -8.08 -0.43
CA ASP A 159 -10.71 -7.58 -0.41
C ASP A 159 -10.92 -6.71 0.84
N LYS A 160 -10.94 -5.39 0.64
CA LYS A 160 -11.20 -4.42 1.71
C LYS A 160 -12.69 -4.38 1.99
N LYS A 161 -13.13 -4.92 3.14
CA LYS A 161 -14.55 -4.90 3.55
C LYS A 161 -14.94 -3.59 4.21
N SER A 162 -14.13 -3.09 5.15
CA SER A 162 -14.41 -1.88 5.94
C SER A 162 -13.13 -1.35 6.57
N GLU A 163 -13.14 -0.13 7.11
CA GLU A 163 -12.06 0.34 8.00
C GLU A 163 -11.97 -0.61 9.21
N GLY A 164 -10.88 -1.39 9.29
CA GLY A 164 -10.68 -2.39 10.34
C GLY A 164 -11.00 -3.84 9.94
N GLU A 165 -11.47 -4.10 8.72
CA GLU A 165 -11.63 -5.47 8.21
C GLU A 165 -11.12 -5.60 6.77
N TYR A 166 -9.96 -6.24 6.67
CA TYR A 166 -9.30 -6.60 5.41
C TYR A 166 -9.31 -8.12 5.28
N ARG A 167 -9.78 -8.62 4.14
CA ARG A 167 -9.72 -10.05 3.81
C ARG A 167 -8.67 -10.28 2.76
N VAL A 168 -7.73 -11.18 3.02
CA VAL A 168 -6.66 -11.52 2.09
C VAL A 168 -6.77 -12.98 1.73
N TYR A 169 -6.77 -13.27 0.44
CA TYR A 169 -6.88 -14.60 -0.12
C TYR A 169 -5.56 -14.98 -0.78
N PHE A 170 -5.00 -16.11 -0.38
CA PHE A 170 -3.77 -16.66 -0.96
C PHE A 170 -4.05 -17.95 -1.71
N ARG A 171 -3.41 -18.09 -2.86
CA ARG A 171 -3.46 -19.27 -3.72
C ARG A 171 -2.07 -19.57 -4.25
N LYS A 172 -1.73 -20.85 -4.32
CA LYS A 172 -0.48 -21.34 -4.91
C LYS A 172 -0.44 -21.14 -6.43
#